data_AF-A0A2M8A172-F1
#
_entry.id   AF-A0A2M8A172-F1
#
_cell.length_a   1.000
_cell.length_b   1.000
_cell.length_c   1.000
_cell.angle_alpha   90.00
_cell.angle_beta   90.00
_cell.angle_gamma   90.00
#
_symmetry.space_group_name_H-M   'P 1'
#
loop_
_entity.id
_entity.type
_entity.pdbx_description
1 polymer ?
#
loop_
_entity_poly.entity_id
_entity_poly.type
_entity_poly.pdbx_seq_one_letter_code
_entity_poly.pdbx_strand_id
1 'polypeptide(L)'
;MLLAYLKVNMIYILIILEIMEDLFVKYSKSSIKMKSIHLFFKLLPAFFVFSCLSFSPENKHYEVKTYHSLSKPFTDTLFFPIENEDEMITSIEMEISGYVNGGATLEIENGAGRYFRLKLEGKLDEKYHTEWYQNNFEIRYLPTLSFEGDSLKIRYRMQ
;
A
#
# COMPACT_ATOMS: atom_id res chain seq x y z
N MET A 1 -14.65 3.22 0.73
CA MET A 1 -13.45 4.08 0.74
C MET A 1 -13.55 5.27 -0.24
N LEU A 2 -13.99 5.04 -1.48
CA LEU A 2 -14.18 6.08 -2.52
C LEU A 2 -15.02 7.29 -2.06
N LEU A 3 -16.13 7.06 -1.35
CA LEU A 3 -17.01 8.11 -0.83
C LEU A 3 -16.36 9.03 0.21
N ALA A 4 -15.46 8.49 1.05
CA ALA A 4 -14.74 9.30 2.04
C ALA A 4 -13.68 10.19 1.36
N TYR A 5 -13.02 9.67 0.33
CA TYR A 5 -12.03 10.39 -0.47
C TYR A 5 -12.67 11.51 -1.33
N LEU A 6 -13.84 11.25 -1.92
CA LEU A 6 -14.61 12.26 -2.65
C LEU A 6 -15.02 13.42 -1.72
N LYS A 7 -15.42 13.11 -0.47
CA LYS A 7 -15.76 14.13 0.53
C LYS A 7 -14.57 15.01 0.90
N VAL A 8 -13.39 14.41 1.10
CA VAL A 8 -12.17 15.16 1.43
C VAL A 8 -11.75 16.08 0.29
N ASN A 9 -11.75 15.59 -0.95
CA ASN A 9 -11.44 16.42 -2.12
C ASN A 9 -12.45 17.54 -2.34
N MET A 10 -13.74 17.28 -2.11
CA MET A 10 -14.77 18.30 -2.23
C MET A 10 -14.55 19.43 -1.20
N ILE A 11 -14.13 19.11 0.03
CA ILE A 11 -13.77 20.10 1.05
C ILE A 11 -12.57 20.95 0.59
N TYR A 12 -11.51 20.33 0.06
CA TYR A 12 -10.36 21.07 -0.46
C TYR A 12 -10.73 22.01 -1.62
N ILE A 13 -11.60 21.55 -2.53
CA ILE A 13 -12.10 22.38 -3.63
C ILE A 13 -12.88 23.59 -3.10
N LEU A 14 -13.75 23.39 -2.10
CA LEU A 14 -14.52 24.47 -1.49
C LEU A 14 -13.62 25.51 -0.79
N ILE A 15 -12.60 25.05 -0.04
CA ILE A 15 -11.63 25.95 0.62
C ILE A 15 -10.85 26.76 -0.42
N ILE A 16 -10.42 26.13 -1.52
CA ILE A 16 -9.71 26.83 -2.60
C ILE A 16 -10.62 27.88 -3.25
N LEU A 17 -11.89 27.56 -3.49
CA LEU A 17 -12.85 28.50 -4.05
C LEU A 17 -13.09 29.70 -3.13
N GLU A 18 -13.21 29.48 -1.82
CA GLU A 18 -13.39 30.53 -0.82
C GLU A 18 -12.16 31.46 -0.74
N ILE A 19 -10.94 30.89 -0.72
CA ILE A 19 -9.70 31.67 -0.76
C ILE A 19 -9.61 32.48 -2.07
N MET A 20 -10.04 31.90 -3.19
CA MET A 20 -10.03 32.57 -4.49
C MET A 20 -11.01 33.74 -4.55
N GLU A 21 -12.20 33.60 -3.93
CA GLU A 21 -13.19 34.67 -3.83
C GLU A 21 -12.67 35.83 -2.98
N ASP A 22 -12.08 35.53 -1.82
CA ASP A 22 -11.47 36.53 -0.93
C ASP A 22 -10.33 37.29 -1.61
N LEU A 23 -9.46 36.57 -2.32
CA LEU A 23 -8.37 37.17 -3.09
C LEU A 23 -8.95 38.05 -4.21
N PHE A 24 -9.96 37.59 -4.93
CA PHE A 24 -10.61 38.37 -5.99
C PHE A 24 -11.19 39.69 -5.47
N VAL A 25 -11.93 39.64 -4.35
CA VAL A 25 -12.48 40.85 -3.71
C VAL A 25 -11.37 41.80 -3.26
N LYS A 26 -10.29 41.27 -2.66
CA LYS A 26 -9.16 42.07 -2.20
C LYS A 26 -8.39 42.73 -3.36
N TYR A 27 -8.20 42.01 -4.47
CA TYR A 27 -7.49 42.52 -5.64
C TYR A 27 -8.34 43.47 -6.50
N SER A 28 -9.66 43.29 -6.57
CA SER A 28 -10.55 44.21 -7.30
C SER A 28 -10.54 45.64 -6.74
N LYS A 29 -10.24 45.80 -5.44
CA LYS A 29 -10.16 47.10 -4.75
C LYS A 29 -8.79 47.78 -4.86
N SER A 30 -7.76 47.07 -5.32
CA SER A 30 -6.39 47.59 -5.42
C SER A 30 -6.09 48.01 -6.87
N SER A 31 -5.57 49.21 -7.11
CA SER A 31 -5.24 49.75 -8.45
C SER A 31 -4.03 49.07 -9.13
N ILE A 32 -3.70 47.85 -8.73
CA ILE A 32 -2.64 47.04 -9.31
C ILE A 32 -3.06 46.67 -10.74
N LYS A 33 -2.24 47.10 -11.72
CA LYS A 33 -2.46 46.96 -13.16
C LYS A 33 -3.00 45.56 -13.52
N MET A 34 -4.21 45.52 -14.08
CA MET A 34 -4.98 44.34 -14.52
C MET A 34 -4.20 43.28 -15.32
N LYS A 35 -3.02 43.61 -15.87
CA LYS A 35 -2.16 42.70 -16.63
C LYS A 35 -1.68 41.50 -15.80
N SER A 36 -1.49 41.64 -14.49
CA SER A 36 -1.03 40.54 -13.62
C SER A 36 -2.13 39.55 -13.25
N ILE A 37 -3.40 40.01 -13.19
CA ILE A 37 -4.55 39.18 -12.84
C ILE A 37 -4.88 38.21 -13.96
N HIS A 38 -4.77 38.65 -15.23
CA HIS A 38 -4.94 37.77 -16.39
C HIS A 38 -3.90 36.65 -16.44
N LEU A 39 -2.68 36.88 -15.95
CA LEU A 39 -1.66 35.83 -15.88
C LEU A 39 -2.00 34.77 -14.83
N PHE A 40 -2.51 35.19 -13.66
CA PHE A 40 -2.95 34.30 -12.60
C PHE A 40 -4.11 33.39 -13.03
N PHE A 41 -5.15 33.96 -13.66
CA PHE A 41 -6.28 33.18 -14.20
C PHE A 41 -5.89 32.25 -15.35
N LYS A 42 -4.80 32.51 -16.08
CA LYS A 42 -4.28 31.60 -17.11
C LYS A 42 -3.46 30.45 -16.54
N LEU A 43 -2.84 30.63 -15.37
CA LEU A 43 -2.01 29.60 -14.72
C LEU A 43 -2.83 28.67 -13.81
N LEU A 44 -3.97 29.13 -13.29
CA LEU A 44 -4.84 28.36 -12.41
C LEU A 44 -5.37 27.04 -13.04
N PRO A 45 -5.83 27.00 -14.30
CA PRO A 45 -6.27 25.76 -14.93
C PRO A 45 -5.11 24.79 -15.18
N ALA A 46 -3.92 25.32 -15.50
CA ALA A 46 -2.73 24.49 -15.71
C ALA A 46 -2.28 23.79 -14.43
N PHE A 47 -2.36 24.47 -13.28
CA PHE A 47 -2.09 23.88 -11.97
C PHE A 47 -3.11 22.78 -11.61
N PHE A 48 -4.39 23.00 -11.93
CA PHE A 48 -5.46 22.04 -11.66
C PHE A 48 -5.32 20.77 -12.52
N VAL A 49 -5.01 20.91 -13.81
CA VAL A 49 -4.74 19.77 -14.71
C VAL A 49 -3.52 18.97 -14.27
N PHE A 50 -2.45 19.63 -13.81
CA PHE A 50 -1.25 18.95 -13.29
C PHE A 50 -1.54 18.15 -12.00
N SER A 51 -2.43 18.68 -11.15
CA SER A 51 -2.83 18.03 -9.90
C SER A 51 -3.70 16.79 -10.15
N CYS A 52 -4.56 16.82 -11.16
CA CYS A 52 -5.37 15.66 -11.55
C CYS A 52 -4.55 14.56 -12.25
N LEU A 53 -3.51 14.92 -13.02
CA LEU A 53 -2.66 13.96 -13.74
C LEU A 53 -1.62 13.25 -12.83
N SER A 54 -1.40 13.75 -11.61
CA SER A 54 -0.53 13.10 -10.63
C SER A 54 -1.19 11.90 -9.92
N PHE A 55 -2.40 11.52 -10.34
CA PHE A 55 -3.08 10.33 -9.83
C PHE A 55 -2.49 9.08 -10.49
N SER A 56 -1.35 8.62 -9.97
CA SER A 56 -0.86 7.27 -10.28
C SER A 56 -1.79 6.25 -9.61
N PRO A 57 -2.44 5.34 -10.34
CA PRO A 57 -3.32 4.33 -9.76
C PRO A 57 -2.57 3.19 -9.04
N GLU A 58 -1.33 3.41 -8.60
CA GLU A 58 -0.42 2.33 -8.18
C GLU A 58 -0.52 1.89 -6.72
N ASN A 59 -1.54 2.32 -5.99
CA ASN A 59 -1.80 1.76 -4.65
C ASN A 59 -2.59 0.46 -4.76
N LYS A 60 -2.01 -0.58 -5.40
CA LYS A 60 -2.45 -1.97 -5.17
C LYS A 60 -2.21 -2.27 -3.68
N HIS A 61 -3.30 -2.40 -2.92
CA HIS A 61 -3.29 -2.56 -1.48
C HIS A 61 -2.51 -3.83 -1.10
N TYR A 62 -1.60 -3.72 -0.12
CA TYR A 62 -1.01 -4.92 0.48
C TYR A 62 -1.86 -5.34 1.66
N GLU A 63 -2.12 -6.63 1.74
CA GLU A 63 -2.51 -7.25 2.99
C GLU A 63 -1.29 -7.41 3.88
N VAL A 64 -1.50 -7.28 5.19
CA VAL A 64 -0.43 -7.30 6.19
C VAL A 64 -0.79 -8.23 7.33
N LYS A 65 0.08 -9.20 7.58
CA LYS A 65 -0.03 -10.09 8.72
C LYS A 65 1.22 -9.99 9.58
N THR A 66 1.01 -9.81 10.89
CA THR A 66 2.09 -9.71 11.86
C THR A 66 1.96 -10.84 12.87
N TYR A 67 3.06 -11.53 13.12
CA TYR A 67 3.21 -12.58 14.09
C TYR A 67 4.22 -12.15 15.15
N HIS A 68 3.88 -12.43 16.40
CA HIS A 68 4.70 -12.12 17.57
C HIS A 68 4.94 -13.39 18.38
N SER A 69 6.01 -13.39 19.18
CA SER A 69 6.32 -14.47 20.12
C SER A 69 6.46 -15.83 19.42
N LEU A 70 7.29 -15.86 18.36
CA LEU A 70 7.48 -17.00 17.44
C LEU A 70 8.29 -18.17 18.04
N SER A 71 8.05 -18.46 19.31
CA SER A 71 8.71 -19.49 20.09
C SER A 71 8.29 -20.91 19.70
N LYS A 72 7.17 -21.08 19.01
CA LYS A 72 6.58 -22.38 18.67
C LYS A 72 6.27 -22.45 17.16
N PRO A 73 6.30 -23.66 16.59
CA PRO A 73 5.87 -23.83 15.21
C PRO A 73 4.40 -23.45 15.06
N PHE A 74 4.06 -22.89 13.90
CA PHE A 74 2.68 -22.59 13.56
C PHE A 74 2.41 -22.79 12.07
N THR A 75 1.14 -22.86 11.75
CA THR A 75 0.63 -22.89 10.38
C THR A 75 -0.50 -21.88 10.29
N ASP A 76 -0.50 -21.08 9.22
CA ASP A 76 -1.54 -20.10 8.96
C ASP A 76 -1.86 -20.11 7.46
N THR A 77 -3.11 -19.79 7.13
CA THR A 77 -3.57 -19.69 5.75
C THR A 77 -3.92 -18.24 5.48
N LEU A 78 -3.23 -17.64 4.52
CA LEU A 78 -3.42 -16.26 4.10
C LEU A 78 -4.28 -16.22 2.84
N PHE A 79 -5.25 -15.31 2.80
CA PHE A 79 -6.21 -15.20 1.70
C PHE A 79 -6.00 -13.88 1.00
N PHE A 80 -6.00 -13.91 -0.33
CA PHE A 80 -5.98 -12.69 -1.12
C PHE A 80 -7.41 -12.09 -1.16
N PRO A 81 -7.55 -10.76 -1.01
CA PRO A 81 -8.84 -10.09 -1.11
C PRO A 81 -9.23 -10.00 -2.60
N ILE A 82 -9.88 -11.05 -3.10
CA ILE A 82 -10.46 -11.06 -4.45
C ILE A 82 -11.80 -10.35 -4.38
N GLU A 83 -11.91 -9.16 -4.99
CA GLU A 83 -13.19 -8.42 -5.08
C GLU A 83 -14.07 -8.97 -6.21
N ASN A 84 -13.47 -9.57 -7.24
CA ASN A 84 -14.16 -10.11 -8.41
C ASN A 84 -13.76 -11.58 -8.65
N GLU A 85 -14.72 -12.50 -8.62
CA GLU A 85 -14.48 -13.94 -8.82
C GLU A 85 -13.81 -14.28 -10.17
N ASP A 86 -13.91 -13.40 -11.16
CA ASP A 86 -13.26 -13.56 -12.47
C ASP A 86 -11.76 -13.15 -12.46
N GLU A 87 -11.26 -12.55 -11.39
CA GLU A 87 -9.87 -12.09 -11.30
C GLU A 87 -8.93 -13.28 -11.03
N MET A 88 -8.19 -13.67 -12.07
CA MET A 88 -7.19 -14.73 -11.96
C MET A 88 -5.89 -14.19 -11.37
N ILE A 89 -5.45 -14.82 -10.28
CA ILE A 89 -4.13 -14.59 -9.73
C ILE A 89 -3.11 -15.23 -10.67
N THR A 90 -2.11 -14.46 -11.07
CA THR A 90 -1.01 -14.95 -11.92
C THR A 90 0.33 -14.93 -11.18
N SER A 91 0.50 -13.96 -10.29
CA SER A 91 1.70 -13.83 -9.48
C SER A 91 1.43 -13.10 -8.19
N ILE A 92 2.31 -13.34 -7.22
CA ILE A 92 2.27 -12.69 -5.91
C ILE A 92 3.57 -11.94 -5.68
N GLU A 93 3.44 -10.82 -5.00
CA GLU A 93 4.55 -10.10 -4.42
C GLU A 93 4.43 -10.16 -2.91
N MET A 94 5.49 -10.61 -2.24
CA MET A 94 5.55 -10.79 -0.80
C MET A 94 6.76 -10.06 -0.22
N GLU A 95 6.56 -9.34 0.88
CA GLU A 95 7.63 -8.73 1.67
C GLU A 95 7.64 -9.35 3.06
N ILE A 96 8.77 -9.93 3.45
CA ILE A 96 8.97 -10.59 4.73
C ILE A 96 9.97 -9.75 5.53
N SER A 97 9.50 -9.20 6.64
CA SER A 97 10.30 -8.32 7.50
C SER A 97 10.15 -8.71 8.96
N GLY A 98 11.11 -8.36 9.81
CA GLY A 98 11.06 -8.66 11.24
C GLY A 98 12.42 -9.01 11.83
N TYR A 99 12.39 -9.78 12.89
CA TYR A 99 13.58 -10.26 13.59
C TYR A 99 13.35 -11.66 14.14
N VAL A 100 14.25 -12.60 13.80
CA VAL A 100 14.21 -13.99 14.26
C VAL A 100 15.55 -14.33 14.89
N ASN A 101 15.55 -14.58 16.20
CA ASN A 101 16.74 -14.98 16.93
C ASN A 101 16.94 -16.50 16.86
N GLY A 102 18.15 -16.97 16.59
CA GLY A 102 18.48 -18.41 16.59
C GLY A 102 17.96 -19.24 15.41
N GLY A 103 17.42 -18.57 14.39
CA GLY A 103 17.11 -19.18 13.10
C GLY A 103 15.76 -19.90 13.05
N ALA A 104 15.11 -19.84 11.88
CA ALA A 104 13.88 -20.56 11.58
C ALA A 104 13.81 -20.93 10.10
N THR A 105 12.89 -21.84 9.76
CA THR A 105 12.48 -22.08 8.38
C THR A 105 11.03 -21.64 8.21
N LEU A 106 10.77 -20.81 7.20
CA LEU A 106 9.44 -20.49 6.73
C LEU A 106 9.18 -21.26 5.44
N GLU A 107 8.17 -22.12 5.45
CA GLU A 107 7.68 -22.80 4.26
C GLU A 107 6.42 -22.10 3.76
N ILE A 108 6.32 -21.88 2.46
CA ILE A 108 5.18 -21.23 1.80
C ILE A 108 4.67 -22.18 0.71
N GLU A 109 3.45 -22.67 0.86
CA GLU A 109 2.80 -23.62 -0.05
C GLU A 109 2.11 -22.88 -1.18
N ASN A 110 2.39 -23.25 -2.44
CA ASN A 110 1.94 -22.51 -3.63
C ASN A 110 0.60 -22.93 -4.25
N GLY A 111 -0.29 -23.53 -3.46
CA GLY A 111 -1.54 -24.11 -3.91
C GLY A 111 -1.40 -25.40 -4.71
N ALA A 112 -0.22 -25.71 -5.26
CA ALA A 112 0.03 -26.91 -6.06
C ALA A 112 0.69 -28.05 -5.25
N GLY A 113 0.70 -27.95 -3.92
CA GLY A 113 1.39 -28.84 -3.00
C GLY A 113 2.89 -28.65 -2.97
N ARG A 114 3.44 -27.56 -3.57
CA ARG A 114 4.87 -27.28 -3.57
C ARG A 114 5.20 -26.21 -2.55
N TYR A 115 6.20 -26.50 -1.72
CA TYR A 115 6.67 -25.59 -0.70
C TYR A 115 7.94 -24.89 -1.14
N PHE A 116 7.90 -23.55 -1.14
CA PHE A 116 9.09 -22.72 -1.14
C PHE A 116 9.61 -22.59 0.28
N ARG A 117 10.92 -22.72 0.49
CA ARG A 117 11.54 -22.72 1.82
C ARG A 117 12.51 -21.56 1.96
N LEU A 118 12.30 -20.77 3.01
CA LEU A 118 13.13 -19.64 3.38
C LEU A 118 13.79 -19.90 4.72
N LYS A 119 15.10 -19.66 4.80
CA LYS A 119 15.82 -19.64 6.07
C LYS A 119 15.75 -18.22 6.62
N LEU A 120 15.26 -18.07 7.83
CA LEU A 120 15.08 -16.78 8.50
C LEU A 120 16.05 -16.69 9.67
N GLU A 121 16.93 -15.69 9.69
CA GLU A 121 17.86 -15.47 10.81
C GLU A 121 18.23 -13.99 10.94
N GLY A 122 18.22 -13.47 12.17
CA GLY A 122 18.53 -12.09 12.46
C GLY A 122 17.46 -11.12 11.96
N LYS A 123 17.88 -9.94 11.50
CA LYS A 123 17.00 -8.91 10.95
C LYS A 123 16.61 -9.26 9.51
N LEU A 124 15.32 -9.24 9.24
CA LEU A 124 14.73 -9.59 7.94
C LEU A 124 14.13 -8.34 7.28
N ASP A 125 14.37 -8.19 5.98
CA ASP A 125 13.75 -7.19 5.11
C ASP A 125 13.88 -7.65 3.64
N GLU A 126 13.20 -8.74 3.31
CA GLU A 126 13.32 -9.40 2.01
C GLU A 126 12.03 -9.31 1.21
N LYS A 127 12.17 -9.22 -0.12
CA LYS A 127 11.07 -9.13 -1.07
C LYS A 127 11.15 -10.27 -2.07
N TYR A 128 10.02 -10.91 -2.32
CA TYR A 128 9.89 -12.07 -3.18
C TYR A 128 8.77 -11.89 -4.21
N HIS A 129 8.99 -12.46 -5.38
CA HIS A 129 8.05 -12.49 -6.49
C HIS A 129 8.00 -13.92 -7.03
N THR A 130 6.79 -14.47 -7.15
CA THR A 130 6.60 -15.81 -7.68
C THR A 130 5.25 -15.95 -8.36
N GLU A 131 5.16 -16.86 -9.32
CA GLU A 131 3.90 -17.27 -9.95
C GLU A 131 2.97 -17.90 -8.90
N TRP A 132 1.68 -17.59 -8.98
CA TRP A 132 0.66 -18.06 -8.05
C TRP A 132 -0.70 -18.14 -8.72
N TYR A 133 -1.49 -19.14 -8.36
CA TYR A 133 -2.75 -19.43 -9.08
C TYR A 133 -3.93 -19.74 -8.15
N GLN A 134 -3.75 -19.62 -6.83
CA GLN A 134 -4.81 -19.84 -5.84
C GLN A 134 -5.09 -18.59 -5.02
N ASN A 135 -6.33 -18.49 -4.54
CA ASN A 135 -6.82 -17.38 -3.72
C ASN A 135 -6.27 -17.38 -2.29
N ASN A 136 -5.48 -18.38 -1.93
CA ASN A 136 -4.86 -18.47 -0.63
C ASN A 136 -3.47 -19.09 -0.74
N PHE A 137 -2.76 -19.05 0.38
CA PHE A 137 -1.54 -19.79 0.57
C PHE A 137 -1.34 -20.18 2.03
N GLU A 138 -0.79 -21.36 2.23
CA GLU A 138 -0.38 -21.81 3.55
C GLU A 138 1.05 -21.38 3.83
N ILE A 139 1.27 -20.83 5.03
CA ILE A 139 2.61 -20.65 5.57
C ILE A 139 2.81 -21.57 6.76
N ARG A 140 4.02 -22.11 6.88
CA ARG A 140 4.44 -22.93 8.01
C ARG A 140 5.74 -22.37 8.55
N TYR A 141 5.71 -21.95 9.80
CA TYR A 141 6.88 -21.46 10.49
C TYR A 141 7.43 -22.55 11.41
N LEU A 142 8.73 -22.83 11.29
CA LEU A 142 9.44 -23.88 12.00
C LEU A 142 10.67 -23.27 12.68
N PRO A 143 10.59 -22.87 13.97
CA PRO A 143 11.74 -22.33 14.68
C PRO A 143 12.82 -23.41 14.84
N THR A 144 14.09 -23.04 14.62
CA THR A 144 15.23 -23.93 14.92
C THR A 144 15.57 -23.87 16.40
N LEU A 145 15.56 -22.64 16.94
CA LEU A 145 15.68 -22.33 18.35
C LEU A 145 14.54 -21.38 18.73
N SER A 146 14.20 -21.35 20.02
CA SER A 146 13.04 -20.64 20.52
C SER A 146 13.47 -19.53 21.47
N PHE A 147 13.15 -18.29 21.14
CA PHE A 147 13.46 -17.12 21.96
C PHE A 147 12.24 -16.20 22.10
N GLU A 148 12.20 -15.44 23.19
CA GLU A 148 11.24 -14.36 23.35
C GLU A 148 11.67 -13.15 22.52
N GLY A 149 10.70 -12.42 21.97
CA GLY A 149 10.94 -11.19 21.20
C GLY A 149 10.98 -11.36 19.67
N ASP A 150 10.93 -12.59 19.17
CA ASP A 150 10.86 -12.84 17.73
C ASP A 150 9.56 -12.29 17.12
N SER A 151 9.68 -11.68 15.95
CA SER A 151 8.57 -11.12 15.19
C SER A 151 8.75 -11.30 13.69
N LEU A 152 7.64 -11.54 13.01
CA LEU A 152 7.58 -11.72 11.57
C LEU A 152 6.40 -10.94 11.03
N LYS A 153 6.63 -10.15 10.00
CA LYS A 153 5.62 -9.40 9.28
C LYS A 153 5.68 -9.82 7.82
N ILE A 154 4.56 -10.32 7.33
CA ILE A 154 4.39 -10.72 5.93
C ILE A 154 3.40 -9.72 5.30
N ARG A 155 3.87 -8.97 4.32
CA ARG A 155 3.02 -8.13 3.47
C ARG A 155 2.89 -8.82 2.13
N TYR A 156 1.69 -8.88 1.56
CA TYR A 156 1.47 -9.57 0.31
C TYR A 156 0.40 -8.91 -0.54
N ARG A 157 0.53 -9.04 -1.86
CA ARG A 157 -0.47 -8.58 -2.84
C ARG A 157 -0.42 -9.41 -4.12
N MET A 158 -1.53 -9.41 -4.85
CA MET A 158 -1.57 -9.89 -6.23
C MET A 158 -0.87 -8.89 -7.15
N GLN A 159 -0.27 -9.38 -8.23
CA GLN A 159 0.32 -8.57 -9.31
C GLN A 159 -0.49 -8.68 -10.59
#